data_AF-A0A6V3NEZ2-F1
#
_entry.id   AF-A0A6V3NEZ2-F1
#
_cell.length_a   1.000
_cell.length_b   1.000
_cell.length_c   1.000
_cell.angle_alpha   90.00
_cell.angle_beta   90.00
_cell.angle_gamma   90.00
#
_symmetry.space_group_name_H-M   'P 1'
#
loop_
_entity.id
_entity.type
_entity.pdbx_description
1 polymer ?
#
loop_
_entity_poly.entity_id
_entity_poly.type
_entity_poly.pdbx_seq_one_letter_code
_entity_poly.pdbx_strand_id
1 'polypeptide(L)'
;MGVCSIAGGTTDRVDMVQDARVTDQLKVFHDGEKRTIRILLVGAGECGKSTIIKQMKILHKGGFTDEEKIEQMRIIRANTVHAMQQLITGCNELQFAFDEKEQEWTKEVEAIQETDKLTEGQILAIENLWKESKAIKRAVERRSDFYLYDSFRYFLDRIRISYQEDYVPSNQCMLKSRTATSGIKETNFIIEEVPFVMYDVGGQRGERKKWIHCFDGVCLACPNPTWLLP
;
A
#
# COMPACT_ATOMS: atom_id res chain seq x y z
N MET A 1 56.98 29.85 47.00
CA MET A 1 57.05 29.12 45.72
C MET A 1 56.06 27.96 45.79
N GLY A 2 55.10 27.94 44.87
CA GLY A 2 54.06 26.90 44.80
C GLY A 2 53.20 27.19 43.57
N VAL A 3 53.66 26.71 42.42
CA VAL A 3 53.07 26.93 41.09
C VAL A 3 51.82 26.05 40.97
N CYS A 4 50.65 26.65 40.76
CA CYS A 4 49.46 25.93 40.33
C CYS A 4 49.48 25.90 38.80
N SER A 5 49.85 24.76 38.23
CA SER A 5 49.92 24.55 36.78
C SER A 5 48.54 24.29 36.19
N ILE A 6 48.20 25.09 35.19
CA ILE A 6 47.05 24.93 34.29
C ILE A 6 47.28 23.66 33.45
N ALA A 7 46.45 22.63 33.66
CA ALA A 7 46.36 21.46 32.79
C ALA A 7 44.91 21.33 32.30
N GLY A 8 44.52 22.20 31.36
CA GLY A 8 43.20 22.22 30.74
C GLY A 8 43.25 22.48 29.22
N GLY A 9 44.35 22.11 28.55
CA GLY A 9 44.59 22.52 27.16
C GLY A 9 44.20 21.49 26.08
N THR A 10 43.97 20.23 26.45
CA THR A 10 43.81 19.13 25.48
C THR A 10 42.39 18.60 25.39
N THR A 11 41.62 18.58 26.49
CA THR A 11 40.22 18.12 26.50
C THR A 11 39.30 19.12 25.77
N ASP A 12 39.43 20.41 26.07
CA ASP A 12 38.62 21.49 25.45
C ASP A 12 38.79 21.60 23.93
N ARG A 13 39.99 21.29 23.40
CA ARG A 13 40.25 21.32 21.95
C ARG A 13 39.65 20.13 21.22
N VAL A 14 39.64 18.95 21.85
CA VAL A 14 39.01 17.76 21.26
C VAL A 14 37.50 17.92 21.26
N ASP A 15 36.93 18.42 22.35
CA ASP A 15 35.50 18.69 22.48
C ASP A 15 35.03 19.79 21.52
N MET A 16 35.78 20.90 21.38
CA MET A 16 35.49 21.95 20.39
C MET A 16 35.56 21.44 18.93
N VAL A 17 36.50 20.55 18.61
CA VAL A 17 36.61 19.98 17.26
C VAL A 17 35.49 18.97 16.98
N GLN A 18 35.05 18.23 17.99
CA GLN A 18 33.88 17.37 17.92
C GLN A 18 32.60 18.19 17.71
N ASP A 19 32.40 19.26 18.49
CA ASP A 19 31.25 20.18 18.38
C ASP A 19 31.23 20.94 17.06
N ALA A 20 32.38 21.39 16.56
CA ALA A 20 32.47 22.04 15.25
C ALA A 20 32.10 21.07 14.12
N ARG A 21 32.54 19.81 14.18
CA ARG A 21 32.16 18.77 13.21
C ARG A 21 30.66 18.45 13.27
N VAL A 22 30.10 18.34 14.45
CA VAL A 22 28.65 18.15 14.65
C VAL A 22 27.88 19.34 14.10
N THR A 23 28.34 20.57 14.35
CA THR A 23 27.70 21.79 13.84
C THR A 23 27.79 21.90 12.31
N ASP A 24 28.91 21.50 11.71
CA ASP A 24 29.09 21.51 10.26
C ASP A 24 28.24 20.43 9.57
N GLN A 25 28.18 19.23 10.17
CA GLN A 25 27.24 18.18 9.75
C GLN A 25 25.78 18.63 9.87
N LEU A 26 25.43 19.32 10.97
CA LEU A 26 24.10 19.89 11.16
C LEU A 26 23.80 20.96 10.09
N LYS A 27 24.75 21.82 9.73
CA LYS A 27 24.56 22.82 8.66
C LYS A 27 24.36 22.18 7.29
N VAL A 28 25.17 21.18 6.94
CA VAL A 28 25.02 20.44 5.68
C VAL A 28 23.67 19.71 5.64
N PHE A 29 23.26 19.13 6.76
CA PHE A 29 21.94 18.50 6.90
C PHE A 29 20.81 19.52 6.75
N HIS A 30 20.91 20.67 7.43
CA HIS A 30 19.91 21.74 7.41
C HIS A 30 19.78 22.38 6.02
N ASP A 31 20.88 22.57 5.29
CA ASP A 31 20.85 23.09 3.93
C ASP A 31 20.37 22.05 2.91
N GLY A 32 20.60 20.75 3.15
CA GLY A 32 19.98 19.66 2.41
C GLY A 32 18.46 19.59 2.64
N GLU A 33 18.01 19.75 3.88
CA GLU A 33 16.59 19.79 4.24
C GLU A 33 15.86 21.01 3.64
N LYS A 34 16.51 22.18 3.58
CA LYS A 34 15.93 23.38 2.95
C LYS A 34 15.64 23.22 1.45
N ARG A 35 16.34 22.31 0.76
CA ARG A 35 16.12 22.01 -0.68
C ARG A 35 15.20 20.81 -0.90
N THR A 36 14.83 20.10 0.16
CA THR A 36 14.01 18.91 0.07
C THR A 36 12.54 19.28 -0.01
N ILE A 37 11.87 18.84 -1.08
CA ILE A 37 10.45 19.08 -1.26
C ILE A 37 9.67 17.97 -0.56
N ARG A 38 8.92 18.35 0.48
CA ARG A 38 8.09 17.42 1.25
C ARG A 38 6.63 17.51 0.81
N ILE A 39 6.04 16.38 0.45
CA ILE A 39 4.67 16.28 -0.07
C ILE A 39 3.86 15.35 0.83
N LEU A 40 2.76 15.85 1.39
CA LEU A 40 1.81 15.05 2.16
C LEU A 40 0.58 14.74 1.28
N LEU A 41 0.34 13.46 1.02
CA LEU A 41 -0.86 13.03 0.29
C LEU A 41 -2.04 12.92 1.24
N VAL A 42 -3.04 13.78 1.08
CA VAL A 42 -4.27 13.76 1.89
C VAL A 42 -5.47 13.35 1.05
N GLY A 43 -6.43 12.66 1.67
CA GLY A 43 -7.67 12.27 1.01
C GLY A 43 -8.37 11.10 1.71
N ALA A 44 -9.62 10.85 1.32
CA ALA A 44 -10.42 9.74 1.85
C ALA A 44 -9.74 8.37 1.68
N GLY A 45 -10.25 7.35 2.37
CA GLY A 45 -9.86 5.96 2.07
C GLY A 45 -10.07 5.67 0.59
N GLU A 46 -9.17 4.88 -0.01
CA GLU A 46 -9.31 4.39 -1.39
C GLU A 46 -9.26 5.46 -2.51
N CYS A 47 -8.91 6.71 -2.21
CA CYS A 47 -8.79 7.77 -3.21
C CYS A 47 -7.49 7.74 -4.06
N GLY A 48 -6.73 6.65 -4.04
CA GLY A 48 -5.54 6.47 -4.89
C GLY A 48 -4.22 7.07 -4.41
N LYS A 49 -4.10 7.54 -3.16
CA LYS A 49 -2.84 8.09 -2.59
C LYS A 49 -1.66 7.13 -2.73
N SER A 50 -1.83 5.92 -2.22
CA SER A 50 -0.80 4.87 -2.29
C SER A 50 -0.50 4.49 -3.73
N THR A 51 -1.46 4.59 -4.64
CA THR A 51 -1.26 4.36 -6.08
C THR A 51 -0.32 5.39 -6.69
N ILE A 52 -0.45 6.68 -6.32
CA ILE A 52 0.50 7.73 -6.76
C ILE A 52 1.91 7.42 -6.27
N ILE A 53 2.08 7.06 -5.00
CA ILE A 53 3.40 6.73 -4.44
C ILE A 53 4.00 5.49 -5.13
N LYS A 54 3.18 4.47 -5.39
CA LYS A 54 3.58 3.28 -6.15
C LYS A 54 4.02 3.65 -7.58
N GLN A 55 3.33 4.58 -8.26
CA GLN A 55 3.76 5.10 -9.57
C GLN A 55 5.10 5.82 -9.49
N MET A 56 5.29 6.71 -8.51
CA MET A 56 6.55 7.42 -8.30
C MET A 56 7.72 6.44 -8.07
N LYS A 57 7.45 5.33 -7.37
CA LYS A 57 8.44 4.28 -7.19
C LYS A 57 8.84 3.59 -8.50
N ILE A 58 7.86 3.29 -9.36
CA ILE A 58 8.12 2.72 -10.69
C ILE A 58 8.96 3.69 -11.53
N LEU A 59 8.61 4.98 -11.54
CA LEU A 59 9.23 5.97 -12.41
C LEU A 59 10.61 6.44 -11.92
N HIS A 60 10.80 6.58 -10.61
CA HIS A 60 11.96 7.29 -10.04
C HIS A 60 12.78 6.46 -9.05
N LYS A 61 12.40 5.20 -8.77
CA LYS A 61 13.09 4.35 -7.77
C LYS A 61 13.38 2.93 -8.26
N GLY A 62 13.42 2.72 -9.58
CA GLY A 62 13.73 1.42 -10.18
C GLY A 62 12.65 0.35 -10.01
N GLY A 63 11.44 0.71 -9.60
CA GLY A 63 10.34 -0.24 -9.41
C GLY A 63 10.32 -0.94 -8.05
N PHE A 64 9.76 -2.14 -8.03
CA PHE A 64 9.60 -2.96 -6.83
C PHE A 64 10.64 -4.08 -6.78
N THR A 65 11.17 -4.35 -5.59
CA THR A 65 12.09 -5.47 -5.38
C THR A 65 11.35 -6.80 -5.44
N ASP A 66 12.06 -7.90 -5.59
CA ASP A 66 11.44 -9.22 -5.66
C ASP A 66 10.79 -9.63 -4.34
N GLU A 67 11.38 -9.23 -3.20
CA GLU A 67 10.77 -9.42 -1.87
C GLU A 67 9.42 -8.68 -1.76
N GLU A 68 9.35 -7.46 -2.29
CA GLU A 68 8.10 -6.68 -2.28
C GLU A 68 7.05 -7.28 -3.20
N LYS A 69 7.46 -7.83 -4.34
CA LYS A 69 6.54 -8.55 -5.24
C LYS A 69 6.02 -9.82 -4.58
N ILE A 70 6.86 -10.57 -3.86
CA ILE A 70 6.46 -11.77 -3.11
C ILE A 70 5.45 -11.41 -2.01
N GLU A 71 5.71 -10.36 -1.23
CA GLU A 71 4.76 -9.91 -0.22
C GLU A 71 3.45 -9.43 -0.85
N GLN A 72 3.54 -8.68 -1.95
CA GLN A 72 2.35 -8.19 -2.65
C GLN A 72 1.55 -9.34 -3.30
N MET A 73 2.20 -10.42 -3.71
CA MET A 73 1.54 -11.63 -4.22
C MET A 73 0.59 -12.23 -3.17
N ARG A 74 1.04 -12.37 -1.92
CA ARG A 74 0.21 -12.88 -0.81
C ARG A 74 -1.01 -11.99 -0.58
N ILE A 75 -0.79 -10.67 -0.59
CA ILE A 75 -1.86 -9.68 -0.47
C ILE A 75 -2.86 -9.78 -1.65
N ILE A 76 -2.39 -9.98 -2.88
CA ILE A 76 -3.25 -10.15 -4.06
C ILE A 76 -4.12 -11.40 -3.91
N ARG A 77 -3.53 -12.53 -3.51
CA ARG A 77 -4.24 -13.79 -3.27
C ARG A 77 -5.32 -13.61 -2.21
N ALA A 78 -4.96 -13.05 -1.06
CA ALA A 78 -5.89 -12.75 0.03
C ALA A 78 -7.05 -11.83 -0.41
N ASN A 79 -6.73 -10.73 -1.09
CA ASN A 79 -7.74 -9.81 -1.61
C ASN A 79 -8.69 -10.48 -2.60
N THR A 80 -8.20 -11.42 -3.41
CA THR A 80 -9.03 -12.09 -4.42
C THR A 80 -10.03 -13.04 -3.76
N VAL A 81 -9.57 -13.84 -2.80
CA VAL A 81 -10.45 -14.71 -2.00
C VAL A 81 -11.47 -13.90 -1.22
N HIS A 82 -11.03 -12.86 -0.51
CA HIS A 82 -11.93 -11.99 0.25
C HIS A 82 -12.96 -11.29 -0.63
N ALA A 83 -12.60 -10.88 -1.86
CA ALA A 83 -13.58 -10.33 -2.80
C ALA A 83 -14.69 -11.32 -3.11
N MET A 84 -14.35 -12.59 -3.37
CA MET A 84 -15.37 -13.61 -3.64
C MET A 84 -16.23 -13.88 -2.40
N GLN A 85 -15.63 -13.99 -1.21
CA GLN A 85 -16.38 -14.15 0.04
C GLN A 85 -17.32 -12.96 0.32
N GLN A 86 -16.90 -11.74 0.02
CA GLN A 86 -17.74 -10.53 0.11
C GLN A 86 -18.90 -10.57 -0.89
N LEU A 87 -18.67 -11.06 -2.11
CA LEU A 87 -19.73 -11.24 -3.10
C LEU A 87 -20.75 -12.29 -2.64
N ILE A 88 -20.30 -13.41 -2.07
CA ILE A 88 -21.17 -14.44 -1.51
C ILE A 88 -22.00 -13.87 -0.35
N THR A 89 -21.36 -13.14 0.57
CA THR A 89 -22.04 -12.46 1.68
C THR A 89 -23.09 -11.47 1.16
N GLY A 90 -22.74 -10.64 0.17
CA GLY A 90 -23.67 -9.71 -0.47
C GLY A 90 -24.84 -10.40 -1.16
N CYS A 91 -24.63 -11.56 -1.81
CA CYS A 91 -25.72 -12.38 -2.34
C CYS A 91 -26.69 -12.82 -1.22
N ASN A 92 -26.17 -13.27 -0.08
CA ASN A 92 -26.98 -13.73 1.04
C ASN A 92 -27.80 -12.57 1.64
N GLU A 93 -27.18 -11.40 1.83
CA GLU A 93 -27.84 -10.19 2.34
C GLU A 93 -28.94 -9.66 1.39
N LEU A 94 -28.67 -9.70 0.08
CA LEU A 94 -29.62 -9.29 -0.96
C LEU A 94 -30.60 -10.40 -1.36
N GLN A 95 -30.53 -11.56 -0.70
CA GLN A 95 -31.39 -12.73 -0.93
C GLN A 95 -31.35 -13.25 -2.38
N PHE A 96 -30.18 -13.19 -3.01
CA PHE A 96 -29.94 -13.83 -4.31
C PHE A 96 -29.68 -15.32 -4.11
N ALA A 97 -30.69 -16.13 -4.41
CA ALA A 97 -30.60 -17.58 -4.30
C ALA A 97 -29.52 -18.16 -5.21
N PHE A 98 -28.75 -19.09 -4.65
CA PHE A 98 -27.79 -19.95 -5.34
C PHE A 98 -28.46 -21.29 -5.72
N ASP A 99 -28.21 -21.77 -6.93
CA ASP A 99 -28.60 -23.12 -7.33
C ASP A 99 -27.73 -24.20 -6.64
N GLU A 100 -28.09 -25.48 -6.81
CA GLU A 100 -27.42 -26.60 -6.14
C GLU A 100 -25.91 -26.66 -6.46
N LYS A 101 -25.51 -26.35 -7.70
CA LYS A 101 -24.10 -26.33 -8.11
C LYS A 101 -23.36 -25.14 -7.51
N GLU A 102 -23.99 -23.96 -7.54
CA GLU A 102 -23.45 -22.75 -6.93
C GLU A 102 -23.25 -22.95 -5.42
N GLN A 103 -24.19 -23.62 -4.73
CA GLN A 103 -24.08 -23.93 -3.30
C GLN A 103 -22.90 -24.83 -2.94
N GLU A 104 -22.50 -25.75 -3.81
CA GLU A 104 -21.27 -26.54 -3.64
C GLU A 104 -20.04 -25.63 -3.75
N TRP A 105 -19.99 -24.78 -4.77
CA TRP A 105 -18.87 -23.86 -4.95
C TRP A 105 -18.77 -22.82 -3.81
N THR A 106 -19.90 -22.29 -3.31
CA THR A 106 -19.87 -21.33 -2.20
C THR A 106 -19.28 -21.97 -0.94
N LYS A 107 -19.66 -23.22 -0.63
CA LYS A 107 -19.10 -23.95 0.52
C LYS A 107 -17.60 -24.15 0.40
N GLU A 108 -17.10 -24.50 -0.79
CA GLU A 108 -15.66 -24.62 -1.05
C GLU A 108 -14.90 -23.30 -0.80
N VAL A 109 -15.48 -22.17 -1.22
CA VAL A 109 -14.89 -20.84 -1.02
C VAL A 109 -14.96 -20.37 0.44
N GLU A 110 -16.06 -20.63 1.12
CA GLU A 110 -16.25 -20.31 2.54
C GLU A 110 -15.34 -21.15 3.45
N ALA A 111 -14.96 -22.35 3.02
CA ALA A 111 -14.02 -23.21 3.73
C ALA A 111 -12.56 -22.72 3.65
N ILE A 112 -12.23 -21.74 2.79
CA ILE A 112 -10.86 -21.22 2.65
C ILE A 112 -10.44 -20.47 3.92
N GLN A 113 -9.44 -21.00 4.61
CA GLN A 113 -8.81 -20.37 5.79
C GLN A 113 -7.42 -19.78 5.44
N GLU A 114 -6.65 -20.46 4.59
CA GLU A 114 -5.33 -20.02 4.15
C GLU A 114 -5.38 -19.60 2.69
N THR A 115 -5.06 -18.33 2.41
CA THR A 115 -5.14 -17.78 1.06
C THR A 115 -3.87 -17.97 0.25
N ASP A 116 -2.75 -18.29 0.90
CA ASP A 116 -1.45 -18.42 0.24
C ASP A 116 -1.38 -19.66 -0.65
N LYS A 117 -2.12 -20.72 -0.29
CA LYS A 117 -2.21 -21.98 -1.01
C LYS A 117 -3.66 -22.43 -1.08
N LEU A 118 -4.23 -22.42 -2.28
CA LEU A 118 -5.55 -22.98 -2.54
C LEU A 118 -5.43 -24.35 -3.20
N THR A 119 -6.41 -25.21 -2.96
CA THR A 119 -6.57 -26.45 -3.71
C THR A 119 -7.11 -26.15 -5.12
N GLU A 120 -6.91 -27.07 -6.06
CA GLU A 120 -7.47 -26.92 -7.42
C GLU A 120 -9.01 -26.83 -7.39
N GLY A 121 -9.66 -27.53 -6.46
CA GLY A 121 -11.10 -27.44 -6.25
C GLY A 121 -11.55 -26.04 -5.82
N GLN A 122 -10.82 -25.40 -4.90
CA GLN A 122 -11.10 -24.04 -4.46
C GLN A 122 -10.88 -23.01 -5.57
N ILE A 123 -9.81 -23.13 -6.34
CA ILE A 123 -9.55 -22.25 -7.50
C ILE A 123 -10.67 -22.38 -8.53
N LEU A 124 -11.07 -23.63 -8.84
CA LEU A 124 -12.17 -23.91 -9.77
C LEU A 124 -13.51 -23.38 -9.26
N ALA A 125 -13.80 -23.51 -7.96
CA ALA A 125 -15.01 -22.97 -7.34
C ALA A 125 -15.09 -21.43 -7.48
N ILE A 126 -14.00 -20.71 -7.16
CA ILE A 126 -13.92 -19.25 -7.35
C ILE A 126 -14.12 -18.89 -8.83
N GLU A 127 -13.46 -19.62 -9.74
CA GLU A 127 -13.57 -19.36 -11.18
C GLU A 127 -14.99 -19.59 -11.72
N ASN A 128 -15.64 -20.68 -11.32
CA ASN A 128 -17.00 -21.00 -11.74
C ASN A 128 -18.02 -20.02 -11.16
N LEU A 129 -17.90 -19.68 -9.87
CA LEU A 129 -18.72 -18.62 -9.27
C LEU A 129 -18.54 -17.29 -10.01
N TRP A 130 -17.31 -16.94 -10.39
CA TRP A 130 -17.06 -15.69 -11.10
C TRP A 130 -17.64 -15.69 -12.53
N LYS A 131 -17.45 -16.77 -13.28
CA LYS A 131 -17.81 -16.84 -14.70
C LYS A 131 -19.28 -17.20 -14.94
N GLU A 132 -19.81 -18.14 -14.17
CA GLU A 132 -21.09 -18.79 -14.45
C GLU A 132 -22.22 -18.27 -13.56
N SER A 133 -21.94 -17.91 -12.31
CA SER A 133 -23.00 -17.62 -11.34
C SER A 133 -23.84 -16.39 -11.70
N LYS A 134 -25.16 -16.59 -11.75
CA LYS A 134 -26.12 -15.49 -11.94
C LYS A 134 -26.31 -14.68 -10.66
N ALA A 135 -26.18 -15.31 -9.50
CA ALA A 135 -26.26 -14.64 -8.20
C ALA A 135 -25.08 -13.67 -8.02
N ILE A 136 -23.85 -14.13 -8.28
CA ILE A 136 -22.65 -13.28 -8.19
C ILE A 136 -22.72 -12.10 -9.15
N LYS A 137 -23.16 -12.32 -10.40
CA LYS A 137 -23.32 -11.22 -11.38
C LYS A 137 -24.31 -10.16 -10.90
N ARG A 138 -25.44 -10.56 -10.32
CA ARG A 138 -26.42 -9.64 -9.71
C ARG A 138 -25.85 -8.90 -8.49
N ALA A 139 -25.08 -9.57 -7.64
CA ALA A 139 -24.41 -8.92 -6.52
C ALA A 139 -23.40 -7.85 -6.99
N VAL A 140 -22.66 -8.13 -8.07
CA VAL A 140 -21.74 -7.15 -8.69
C VAL A 140 -22.45 -5.91 -9.22
N GLU A 141 -23.66 -6.05 -9.78
CA GLU A 141 -24.49 -4.92 -10.20
C GLU A 141 -24.92 -4.07 -9.00
N ARG A 142 -25.19 -4.71 -7.87
CA ARG A 142 -25.56 -4.11 -6.58
C ARG A 142 -24.37 -3.84 -5.65
N ARG A 143 -23.14 -3.79 -6.17
CA ARG A 143 -21.91 -3.59 -5.38
C ARG A 143 -21.86 -2.29 -4.56
N SER A 144 -22.78 -1.35 -4.79
CA SER A 144 -22.94 -0.14 -3.97
C SER A 144 -23.54 -0.41 -2.59
N ASP A 145 -24.20 -1.55 -2.43
CA ASP A 145 -25.01 -1.87 -1.25
C ASP A 145 -24.18 -2.53 -0.15
N PHE A 146 -23.01 -3.06 -0.51
CA PHE A 146 -22.05 -3.67 0.39
C PHE A 146 -20.64 -3.24 0.01
N TYR A 147 -19.68 -3.45 0.92
CA TYR A 147 -18.30 -3.07 0.64
C TYR A 147 -17.62 -4.10 -0.28
N LEU A 148 -17.11 -3.63 -1.42
CA LEU A 148 -16.27 -4.40 -2.35
C LEU A 148 -15.19 -3.48 -2.94
N TYR A 149 -13.93 -3.91 -2.95
CA TYR A 149 -12.85 -3.05 -3.44
C TYR A 149 -12.82 -2.95 -4.96
N ASP A 150 -12.51 -1.79 -5.52
CA ASP A 150 -12.69 -1.47 -6.95
C ASP A 150 -12.02 -2.42 -7.94
N SER A 151 -10.79 -2.86 -7.64
CA SER A 151 -9.98 -3.67 -8.57
C SER A 151 -10.28 -5.17 -8.51
N PHE A 152 -11.36 -5.59 -7.83
CA PHE A 152 -11.68 -7.01 -7.64
C PHE A 152 -11.78 -7.79 -8.96
N ARG A 153 -12.44 -7.21 -9.98
CA ARG A 153 -12.62 -7.84 -11.29
C ARG A 153 -11.29 -8.22 -11.93
N TYR A 154 -10.33 -7.29 -11.89
CA TYR A 154 -9.00 -7.48 -12.49
C TYR A 154 -8.29 -8.73 -11.97
N PHE A 155 -8.47 -9.05 -10.68
CA PHE A 155 -7.85 -10.21 -10.05
C PHE A 155 -8.70 -11.48 -10.16
N LEU A 156 -10.03 -11.39 -10.04
CA LEU A 156 -10.92 -12.54 -10.24
C LEU A 156 -10.82 -13.10 -11.67
N ASP A 157 -10.69 -12.24 -12.68
CA ASP A 157 -10.43 -12.64 -14.07
C ASP A 157 -9.13 -13.44 -14.24
N ARG A 158 -8.20 -13.34 -13.27
CA ARG A 158 -6.84 -13.89 -13.32
C ARG A 158 -6.51 -14.79 -12.13
N ILE A 159 -7.53 -15.32 -11.45
CA ILE A 159 -7.33 -16.13 -10.24
C ILE A 159 -6.31 -17.24 -10.46
N ARG A 160 -6.43 -18.01 -11.54
CA ARG A 160 -5.50 -19.11 -11.88
C ARG A 160 -4.05 -18.65 -12.01
N ILE A 161 -3.83 -17.54 -12.70
CA ILE A 161 -2.49 -16.99 -12.92
C ILE A 161 -1.82 -16.69 -11.58
N SER A 162 -2.57 -16.14 -10.62
CA SER A 162 -2.02 -15.77 -9.31
C SER A 162 -1.53 -16.95 -8.47
N TYR A 163 -1.93 -18.20 -8.78
CA TYR A 163 -1.56 -19.42 -8.06
C TYR A 163 -0.56 -20.31 -8.81
N GLN A 164 -0.04 -19.87 -9.97
CA GLN A 164 1.05 -20.56 -10.66
C GLN A 164 2.35 -20.47 -9.85
N GLU A 165 3.23 -21.47 -9.97
CA GLU A 165 4.48 -21.55 -9.20
C GLU A 165 5.48 -20.44 -9.56
N ASP A 166 5.50 -20.01 -10.82
CA ASP A 166 6.35 -18.96 -11.37
C ASP A 166 5.70 -17.57 -11.38
N TYR A 167 4.54 -17.43 -10.71
CA TYR A 167 3.81 -16.17 -10.72
C TYR A 167 4.58 -15.04 -10.01
N VAL A 168 4.87 -13.99 -10.76
CA VAL A 168 5.43 -12.73 -10.25
C VAL A 168 4.46 -11.58 -10.57
N PRO A 169 3.95 -10.84 -9.56
CA PRO A 169 3.08 -9.70 -9.81
C PRO A 169 3.71 -8.65 -10.73
N SER A 170 3.00 -8.31 -11.80
CA SER A 170 3.36 -7.17 -12.67
C SER A 170 3.20 -5.84 -11.94
N ASN A 171 3.84 -4.78 -12.46
CA ASN A 171 3.62 -3.40 -11.96
C ASN A 171 2.13 -3.03 -11.95
N GLN A 172 1.34 -3.51 -12.91
CA GLN A 172 -0.10 -3.29 -12.94
C GLN A 172 -0.82 -3.95 -11.74
N CYS A 173 -0.39 -5.15 -11.34
CA CYS A 173 -0.86 -5.82 -10.13
C CYS A 173 -0.44 -5.05 -8.88
N MET A 174 0.80 -4.55 -8.83
CA MET A 174 1.28 -3.72 -7.72
C MET A 174 0.42 -2.47 -7.55
N LEU A 175 0.03 -1.81 -8.65
CA LEU A 175 -0.79 -0.59 -8.63
C LEU A 175 -2.26 -0.83 -8.25
N LYS A 176 -2.85 -1.94 -8.71
CA LYS A 176 -4.27 -2.27 -8.49
C LYS A 176 -4.56 -3.00 -7.18
N SER A 177 -3.54 -3.62 -6.58
CA SER A 177 -3.70 -4.34 -5.32
C SER A 177 -4.01 -3.38 -4.17
N ARG A 178 -5.00 -3.77 -3.35
CA ARG A 178 -5.40 -3.02 -2.17
C ARG A 178 -4.53 -3.42 -0.98
N THR A 179 -3.83 -2.45 -0.43
CA THR A 179 -3.17 -2.56 0.88
C THR A 179 -3.69 -1.43 1.72
N ALA A 180 -4.38 -1.73 2.83
CA ALA A 180 -4.85 -0.69 3.72
C ALA A 180 -3.63 0.00 4.37
N THR A 181 -3.39 1.27 4.02
CA THR A 181 -2.31 2.05 4.66
C THR A 181 -2.70 2.35 6.10
N SER A 182 -1.89 1.83 7.02
CA SER A 182 -1.89 2.20 8.43
C SER A 182 -0.67 3.07 8.73
N GLY A 183 -0.85 4.04 9.62
CA GLY A 183 0.18 4.98 10.02
C GLY A 183 0.56 5.96 8.93
N ILE A 184 1.80 6.44 9.04
CA ILE A 184 2.47 7.33 8.09
C ILE A 184 3.60 6.53 7.47
N LYS A 185 3.64 6.44 6.15
CA LYS A 185 4.76 5.87 5.42
C LYS A 185 5.47 6.96 4.65
N GLU A 186 6.75 7.14 4.93
CA GLU A 186 7.62 8.05 4.21
C GLU A 186 8.25 7.33 3.01
N THR A 187 8.29 7.98 1.85
CA THR A 187 9.05 7.48 0.69
C THR A 187 9.88 8.59 0.07
N ASN A 188 11.18 8.33 -0.01
CA ASN A 188 12.17 9.26 -0.56
C ASN A 188 12.46 8.96 -2.04
N PHE A 189 12.54 10.02 -2.84
CA PHE A 189 12.82 10.02 -4.27
C PHE A 189 13.81 11.14 -4.62
N ILE A 190 14.52 10.99 -5.74
CA ILE A 190 15.30 12.07 -6.34
C ILE A 190 14.76 12.25 -7.77
N ILE A 191 14.31 13.46 -8.10
CA ILE A 191 13.77 13.81 -9.41
C ILE A 191 14.61 14.98 -9.92
N GLU A 192 15.35 14.77 -11.01
CA GLU A 192 16.21 15.81 -11.61
C GLU A 192 17.14 16.48 -10.56
N GLU A 193 17.82 15.66 -9.75
CA GLU A 193 18.72 16.07 -8.65
C GLU A 193 18.04 16.75 -7.45
N VAL A 194 16.72 16.97 -7.50
CA VAL A 194 15.95 17.52 -6.38
C VAL A 194 15.44 16.37 -5.49
N PRO A 195 15.74 16.39 -4.17
CA PRO A 195 15.22 15.41 -3.24
C PRO A 195 13.75 15.68 -2.91
N PHE A 196 12.92 14.63 -3.02
CA PHE A 196 11.51 14.64 -2.66
C PHE A 196 11.22 13.62 -1.56
N VAL A 197 10.35 14.00 -0.63
CA VAL A 197 9.80 13.12 0.40
C VAL A 197 8.29 13.11 0.24
N MET A 198 7.69 11.94 0.02
CA MET A 198 6.24 11.78 0.02
C MET A 198 5.77 11.01 1.25
N TYR A 199 4.73 11.52 1.90
CA TYR A 199 4.07 10.87 3.02
C TYR A 199 2.73 10.25 2.58
N ASP A 200 2.63 8.92 2.65
CA ASP A 200 1.36 8.19 2.57
C ASP A 200 0.73 8.13 3.96
N VAL A 201 -0.49 8.65 4.10
CA VAL A 201 -1.23 8.56 5.36
C VAL A 201 -2.52 7.79 5.18
N GLY A 202 -2.86 6.98 6.18
CA GLY A 202 -4.11 6.24 6.20
C GLY A 202 -5.32 7.17 6.09
N GLY A 203 -6.20 6.90 5.12
CA GLY A 203 -7.40 7.72 4.83
C GLY A 203 -8.62 7.45 5.72
N GLN A 204 -8.59 6.34 6.47
CA GLN A 204 -9.69 5.89 7.33
C GLN A 204 -9.83 6.76 8.58
N ARG A 205 -11.04 6.86 9.15
CA ARG A 205 -11.36 7.79 10.24
C ARG A 205 -10.45 7.63 11.47
N GLY A 206 -10.03 6.39 11.78
CA GLY A 206 -9.09 6.10 12.88
C GLY A 206 -7.66 6.59 12.63
N GLU A 207 -7.23 6.63 11.36
CA GLU A 207 -5.87 7.00 10.97
C GLU A 207 -5.67 8.51 10.85
N ARG A 208 -6.75 9.28 10.61
CA ARG A 208 -6.71 10.75 10.46
C ARG A 208 -6.13 11.49 11.67
N LYS A 209 -6.26 10.92 12.87
CA LYS A 209 -5.68 11.49 14.09
C LYS A 209 -4.14 11.53 14.06
N LYS A 210 -3.51 10.65 13.29
CA LYS A 210 -2.05 10.56 13.16
C LYS A 210 -1.46 11.60 12.20
N TRP A 211 -2.29 12.23 11.37
CA TRP A 211 -1.83 13.16 10.33
C TRP A 211 -1.14 14.38 10.93
N ILE A 212 -1.50 14.80 12.16
CA ILE A 212 -0.97 15.99 12.83
C ILE A 212 0.55 16.01 12.90
N HIS A 213 1.19 14.83 12.91
CA HIS A 213 2.65 14.69 12.99
C HIS A 213 3.38 14.98 11.66
N CYS A 214 2.67 15.18 10.55
CA CYS A 214 3.25 15.36 9.21
C CYS A 214 2.99 16.73 8.60
N PHE A 215 2.38 17.67 9.32
CA PHE A 215 1.98 18.97 8.74
C PHE A 215 3.06 20.04 8.73
N ASP A 216 4.22 19.79 9.36
CA ASP A 216 5.27 20.80 9.42
C ASP A 216 6.10 20.84 8.13
N GLY A 217 6.11 22.00 7.46
CA GLY A 217 6.91 22.23 6.25
C GLY A 217 6.55 21.38 5.02
N VAL A 218 5.30 20.92 4.89
CA VAL A 218 4.85 20.07 3.77
C VAL A 218 3.94 20.79 2.77
N CYS A 219 4.06 20.43 1.50
CA CYS A 219 3.08 20.76 0.47
C CYS A 219 1.95 19.73 0.49
N LEU A 220 0.70 20.21 0.59
CA LEU A 220 -0.48 19.34 0.58
C LEU A 220 -0.89 19.00 -0.86
N ALA A 221 -1.04 17.72 -1.15
CA ALA A 221 -1.59 17.24 -2.42
C ALA A 221 -2.80 16.33 -2.18
N CYS A 222 -3.92 16.65 -2.83
CA CYS A 222 -5.10 15.80 -2.86
C CYS A 222 -5.18 15.15 -4.25
N PRO A 223 -5.17 13.80 -4.36
CA PRO A 223 -5.41 13.12 -5.63
C PRO A 223 -6.80 13.53 -6.14
N ASN A 224 -6.88 14.15 -7.33
CA ASN A 224 -8.16 14.29 -8.04
C ASN A 224 -8.35 13.05 -8.93
N PRO A 225 -9.48 12.34 -8.86
CA PRO A 225 -9.73 11.13 -9.66
C PRO A 225 -9.57 11.30 -11.18
N THR A 226 -9.56 12.51 -11.71
CA THR A 226 -9.36 12.80 -13.15
C THR A 226 -7.91 12.75 -13.64
N TRP A 227 -6.89 12.74 -12.76
CA TRP A 227 -5.47 12.69 -13.19
C TRP A 227 -4.97 11.28 -13.56
N LEU A 228 -5.81 10.25 -13.45
CA LEU A 228 -5.43 8.83 -13.62
C LEU A 228 -6.00 8.18 -14.88
N LEU A 229 -6.57 8.94 -15.81
CA LEU A 229 -7.00 8.44 -17.11
C LEU A 229 -6.19 9.12 -18.23
N PRO A 230 -5.46 8.37 -19.08
CA PRO A 230 -5.14 8.85 -20.42
C PRO A 230 -6.40 8.99 -21.28
#